data_AF-A0A938F0Q7-F1
#
_entry.id   AF-A0A938F0Q7-F1
#
_cell.length_a   1.000
_cell.length_b   1.000
_cell.length_c   1.000
_cell.angle_alpha   90.00
_cell.angle_beta   90.00
_cell.angle_gamma   90.00
#
_symmetry.space_group_name_H-M   'P 1'
#
loop_
_entity.id
_entity.type
_entity.pdbx_description
1 polymer ?
#
loop_
_entity_poly.entity_id
_entity_poly.type
_entity_poly.pdbx_seq_one_letter_code
_entity_poly.pdbx_strand_id
1 'polypeptide(L)'
;MYENLQIIDLAHRVKFILKENKHIEVEVDYSTREARSYRMSGEKLKKVLGFVPEVSIEESVVHMYGLLEKGFYNDIENPYYYNMPWMKLLLDMEARLEKIGKIL
;
A
#
# COMPACT_ATOMS: atom_id res chain seq x y z
N MET A 1 17.80 1.18 -7.07
CA MET A 1 16.68 1.23 -6.11
C MET A 1 16.03 2.59 -6.27
N TYR A 2 14.70 2.67 -6.14
CA TYR A 2 14.01 3.96 -6.24
C TYR A 2 14.53 4.94 -5.18
N GLU A 3 14.37 6.23 -5.44
CA GLU A 3 14.69 7.30 -4.50
C GLU A 3 13.89 7.20 -3.20
N ASN A 4 14.41 7.78 -2.11
CA ASN A 4 13.63 7.91 -0.87
C ASN A 4 12.58 9.01 -1.09
N LEU A 5 11.31 8.71 -0.82
CA LEU A 5 10.18 9.59 -1.12
C LEU A 5 9.44 9.97 0.15
N GLN A 6 8.93 11.21 0.20
CA GLN A 6 7.94 11.58 1.20
C GLN A 6 6.55 11.06 0.76
N ILE A 7 5.73 10.67 1.74
CA ILE A 7 4.36 10.19 1.48
C ILE A 7 3.55 11.28 0.76
N ILE A 8 3.72 12.54 1.15
CA ILE A 8 3.00 13.66 0.53
C ILE A 8 3.39 13.86 -0.94
N ASP A 9 4.68 13.75 -1.25
CA ASP A 9 5.18 13.84 -2.63
C ASP A 9 4.63 12.69 -3.47
N LEU A 10 4.62 11.48 -2.92
CA LEU A 10 4.06 10.31 -3.58
C LEU A 10 2.55 10.48 -3.84
N ALA A 11 1.79 11.00 -2.88
CA ALA A 11 0.36 11.26 -3.03
C ALA A 11 0.08 12.26 -4.17
N HIS A 12 0.87 13.34 -4.26
CA HIS A 12 0.79 14.29 -5.36
C HIS A 12 1.13 13.64 -6.71
N ARG A 13 2.20 12.82 -6.78
CA ARG A 13 2.55 12.09 -8.01
C ARG A 13 1.38 11.19 -8.46
N VAL A 14 0.81 10.41 -7.56
CA VAL A 14 -0.35 9.54 -7.84
C VAL A 14 -1.52 10.37 -8.37
N LYS A 15 -1.85 11.51 -7.74
CA LYS A 15 -2.90 12.42 -8.20
C LYS A 15 -2.69 12.85 -9.65
N PHE A 16 -1.50 13.35 -9.98
CA PHE A 16 -1.23 13.85 -11.33
C PHE A 16 -1.22 12.72 -12.37
N ILE A 17 -0.60 11.58 -12.05
CA ILE A 17 -0.58 10.41 -12.93
C ILE A 17 -2.01 9.95 -13.26
N LEU A 18 -2.88 9.83 -12.25
CA LEU A 18 -4.27 9.40 -12.46
C LEU A 18 -5.11 10.46 -13.18
N LYS A 19 -4.85 11.74 -12.93
CA LYS A 19 -5.50 12.81 -13.67
C LYS A 19 -5.14 12.76 -15.17
N GLU A 20 -3.86 12.59 -15.49
CA GLU A 20 -3.37 12.60 -16.88
C GLU A 20 -3.71 11.31 -17.63
N ASN A 21 -3.54 10.14 -17.00
CA ASN A 21 -3.70 8.85 -17.67
C ASN A 21 -5.11 8.27 -17.58
N LYS A 22 -5.90 8.66 -16.57
CA LYS A 22 -7.20 8.06 -16.28
C LYS A 22 -8.33 9.09 -16.14
N HIS A 23 -8.04 10.40 -16.19
CA HIS A 23 -9.02 11.48 -16.02
C HIS A 23 -9.75 11.44 -14.67
N ILE A 24 -9.03 11.02 -13.63
CA ILE A 24 -9.57 10.89 -12.27
C ILE A 24 -9.02 12.02 -11.41
N GLU A 25 -9.91 12.73 -10.72
CA GLU A 25 -9.52 13.67 -9.70
C GLU A 25 -9.30 12.94 -8.37
N VAL A 26 -8.13 13.17 -7.77
CA VAL A 26 -7.76 12.61 -6.48
C VAL A 26 -7.54 13.77 -5.50
N GLU A 27 -8.15 13.67 -4.33
CA GLU A 27 -7.92 14.57 -3.21
C GLU A 27 -6.76 14.04 -2.35
N VAL A 28 -5.82 14.93 -2.03
CA VAL A 28 -4.69 14.59 -1.14
C VAL A 28 -5.11 14.85 0.30
N ASP A 29 -4.97 13.85 1.15
CA ASP A 29 -5.23 13.96 2.59
C ASP A 29 -4.06 14.64 3.30
N TYR A 30 -4.33 15.78 3.93
CA TYR A 30 -3.36 16.57 4.71
C TYR A 30 -3.48 16.34 6.23
N SER A 31 -4.27 15.36 6.67
CA SER A 31 -4.40 15.04 8.09
C SER A 31 -3.04 14.68 8.70
N THR A 32 -2.77 15.26 9.87
CA THR A 32 -1.54 14.98 10.60
C THR A 32 -1.58 13.55 11.13
N ARG A 33 -0.76 12.68 10.56
CA ARG A 33 -0.50 11.33 11.07
C ARG A 33 0.91 11.27 11.65
N GLU A 34 1.19 10.27 12.49
CA GLU A 34 2.54 10.04 13.00
C GLU A 34 3.54 9.92 11.84
N ALA A 35 4.44 10.88 11.72
CA ALA A 35 5.46 10.88 10.69
C ALA A 35 6.61 9.96 11.10
N ARG A 36 6.93 9.00 10.23
CA ARG A 36 8.12 8.15 10.35
C ARG A 36 9.05 8.46 9.19
N SER A 37 10.34 8.57 9.49
CA SER A 37 11.36 8.80 8.48
C SER A 37 12.15 7.52 8.26
N TYR A 38 11.96 6.90 7.10
CA TYR A 38 12.72 5.74 6.66
C TYR A 38 13.67 6.17 5.55
N ARG A 39 14.93 5.75 5.67
CA ARG A 39 15.94 5.98 4.63
C ARG A 39 16.67 4.68 4.33
N MET A 40 16.78 4.36 3.05
CA MET A 40 17.49 3.18 2.57
C MET A 40 18.44 3.51 1.42
N SER A 41 19.51 2.70 1.30
CA SER A 41 20.44 2.70 0.17
C SER A 41 20.35 1.36 -0.57
N GLY A 42 20.26 1.42 -1.89
CA GLY A 42 20.29 0.25 -2.77
C GLY A 42 21.65 -0.09 -3.34
N GLU A 43 22.71 0.57 -2.88
CA GLU A 43 24.05 0.45 -3.46
C GLU A 43 24.60 -0.97 -3.41
N LYS A 44 24.41 -1.67 -2.28
CA LYS A 44 24.86 -3.06 -2.14
C LYS A 44 24.14 -3.99 -3.12
N LEU A 45 22.83 -3.81 -3.27
CA LEU A 45 21.99 -4.57 -4.22
C LEU A 45 22.48 -4.37 -5.66
N LYS A 46 22.71 -3.12 -6.06
CA LYS A 46 23.24 -2.79 -7.38
C LYS A 46 24.65 -3.36 -7.59
N LYS A 47 25.55 -3.21 -6.60
CA LYS A 47 26.95 -3.63 -6.71
C LYS A 47 27.11 -5.15 -6.78
N VAL A 48 26.37 -5.88 -5.94
CA VAL A 48 26.54 -7.33 -5.78
C VAL A 48 25.68 -8.11 -6.77
N LEU A 49 24.45 -7.64 -7.03
CA LEU A 49 23.48 -8.38 -7.83
C LEU A 49 23.16 -7.71 -9.17
N GLY A 50 23.74 -6.54 -9.46
CA GLY A 50 23.39 -5.77 -10.67
C GLY A 50 21.96 -5.22 -10.66
N PHE A 51 21.25 -5.31 -9.53
CA PHE A 51 19.82 -5.00 -9.47
C PHE A 51 19.55 -3.49 -9.67
N VAL A 52 18.67 -3.18 -10.62
CA VAL A 52 18.15 -1.84 -10.90
C VAL A 52 16.63 -1.94 -11.11
N PRO A 53 15.81 -1.08 -10.49
CA PRO A 53 14.39 -1.05 -10.75
C PRO A 53 14.13 -0.58 -12.18
N GLU A 54 13.29 -1.31 -12.90
CA GLU A 54 12.92 -0.99 -14.28
C GLU A 54 11.52 -0.37 -14.36
N VAL A 55 10.61 -0.76 -13.46
CA VAL A 55 9.23 -0.28 -13.42
C VAL A 55 9.16 1.05 -12.69
N SER A 56 8.56 2.05 -13.35
CA SER A 56 8.39 3.37 -12.79
C SER A 56 7.21 3.51 -11.83
N ILE A 57 7.17 4.61 -11.07
CA ILE A 57 6.01 4.96 -10.25
C ILE A 57 4.78 5.14 -11.12
N GLU A 58 4.91 5.81 -12.26
CA GLU A 58 3.80 6.03 -13.19
C GLU A 58 3.24 4.72 -13.73
N GLU A 59 4.10 3.85 -14.27
CA GLU A 59 3.68 2.52 -14.74
C GLU A 59 2.99 1.73 -13.64
N SER A 60 3.54 1.76 -12.43
CA SER A 60 2.97 1.05 -11.28
C SER A 60 1.58 1.60 -10.92
N VAL A 61 1.40 2.92 -10.88
CA VAL A 61 0.12 3.56 -10.54
C VAL A 61 -0.94 3.25 -11.59
N VAL A 62 -0.62 3.39 -12.88
CA VAL A 62 -1.54 3.08 -13.97
C VAL A 62 -1.93 1.60 -13.95
N HIS A 63 -0.95 0.72 -13.72
CA HIS A 63 -1.18 -0.72 -13.62
C HIS A 63 -2.08 -1.08 -12.43
N MET A 64 -1.76 -0.59 -11.23
CA MET A 64 -2.54 -0.86 -10.01
C MET A 64 -3.97 -0.35 -10.14
N TYR A 65 -4.16 0.86 -10.69
CA TYR A 65 -5.51 1.37 -10.93
C TYR A 65 -6.28 0.50 -11.93
N GLY A 66 -5.63 0.02 -12.99
CA GLY A 66 -6.22 -0.92 -13.94
C GLY A 66 -6.65 -2.26 -13.33
N LEU A 67 -6.06 -2.69 -12.20
CA LEU A 67 -6.52 -3.86 -11.45
C LEU A 67 -7.81 -3.54 -10.67
N LEU A 68 -7.90 -2.35 -10.07
CA LEU A 68 -9.12 -1.88 -9.40
C LEU A 68 -10.29 -1.79 -10.40
N GLU A 69 -10.06 -1.26 -11.59
CA GLU A 69 -11.08 -1.18 -12.66
C GLU A 69 -11.60 -2.57 -13.07
N LYS A 70 -10.75 -3.60 -13.01
CA LYS A 70 -11.11 -4.99 -13.33
C LYS A 70 -11.82 -5.71 -12.20
N GLY A 71 -12.07 -5.04 -11.07
CA GLY A 71 -12.74 -5.62 -9.92
C GLY A 71 -11.81 -6.42 -8.99
N PHE A 72 -10.49 -6.25 -9.10
CA PHE A 72 -9.57 -6.80 -8.10
C PHE A 72 -9.46 -5.83 -6.92
N TYR A 73 -9.36 -6.35 -5.70
CA TYR A 73 -9.20 -5.57 -4.46
C TYR A 73 -10.36 -4.60 -4.17
N ASN A 74 -11.60 -5.00 -4.46
CA ASN A 74 -12.80 -4.16 -4.27
C ASN A 74 -13.17 -3.90 -2.81
N ASP A 75 -12.65 -4.70 -1.87
CA ASP A 75 -12.91 -4.55 -0.44
C ASP A 75 -11.74 -3.83 0.23
N ILE A 76 -11.57 -2.54 -0.04
CA ILE A 76 -10.47 -1.76 0.51
C ILE A 76 -10.50 -1.69 2.04
N GLU A 77 -11.67 -1.89 2.66
CA GLU A 77 -11.88 -1.89 4.11
C GLU A 77 -11.61 -3.27 4.75
N ASN A 78 -11.19 -4.27 3.97
CA ASN A 78 -10.94 -5.60 4.51
C ASN A 78 -9.90 -5.53 5.63
N PRO A 79 -10.22 -6.02 6.85
CA PRO A 79 -9.32 -5.91 7.98
C PRO A 79 -7.97 -6.58 7.73
N TYR A 80 -7.91 -7.61 6.87
CA TYR A 80 -6.67 -8.29 6.47
C TYR A 80 -5.61 -7.34 5.89
N TYR A 81 -6.01 -6.23 5.28
CA TYR A 81 -5.08 -5.25 4.71
C TYR A 81 -4.45 -4.31 5.76
N TYR A 82 -4.94 -4.35 7.00
CA TYR A 82 -4.51 -3.44 8.06
C TYR A 82 -4.13 -4.20 9.32
N ASN A 83 -2.87 -4.08 9.75
CA ASN A 83 -2.33 -4.82 10.89
C ASN A 83 -3.20 -4.69 12.16
N MET A 84 -3.58 -3.47 12.53
CA MET A 84 -4.34 -3.24 13.77
C MET A 84 -5.78 -3.81 13.71
N PRO A 85 -6.60 -3.50 12.69
CA PRO A 85 -7.88 -4.18 12.47
C PRO A 85 -7.78 -5.70 12.39
N TRP A 86 -6.79 -6.24 11.66
CA TRP A 86 -6.57 -7.68 11.52
C TRP A 86 -6.29 -8.35 12.87
N MET A 87 -5.36 -7.80 13.64
CA MET A 87 -5.02 -8.34 14.96
C MET A 87 -6.22 -8.31 15.91
N LYS A 88 -7.01 -7.23 15.91
CA LYS A 88 -8.23 -7.15 16.72
C LYS A 88 -9.27 -8.21 16.32
N LEU A 89 -9.45 -8.41 15.01
CA LEU A 89 -10.35 -9.44 14.50
C LEU A 89 -9.92 -10.84 14.95
N LEU A 90 -8.63 -11.16 14.80
CA LEU A 90 -8.09 -12.47 15.22
C LEU A 90 -8.25 -12.72 16.72
N LEU A 91 -7.99 -11.71 17.55
CA LEU A 91 -8.19 -11.80 19.00
C LEU A 91 -9.66 -12.02 19.38
N ASP A 92 -10.60 -11.33 18.72
CA ASP A 92 -12.03 -11.54 18.93
C ASP A 92 -12.46 -12.95 18.49
N MET A 93 -11.94 -13.45 17.37
CA MET A 93 -12.18 -14.81 16.89
C MET A 93 -11.67 -15.86 17.86
N GLU A 94 -10.44 -15.71 18.37
CA GLU A 94 -9.86 -16.62 19.38
C GLU A 94 -10.75 -16.68 20.63
N ALA A 95 -11.15 -15.52 21.18
CA ALA A 95 -12.02 -15.45 22.35
C ALA A 95 -13.41 -16.07 22.12
N ARG A 96 -13.93 -16.05 20.89
CA ARG A 96 -15.20 -16.72 20.54
C ARG A 96 -15.03 -18.23 20.42
N LEU A 97 -13.96 -18.69 19.80
CA LEU A 97 -13.66 -20.12 19.66
C LEU A 97 -13.47 -20.79 21.02
N GLU A 98 -12.82 -20.11 21.96
CA GLU A 98 -12.69 -20.59 23.35
C GLU A 98 -14.06 -20.77 24.03
N LYS A 99 -15.01 -19.85 23.79
CA LYS A 99 -16.36 -19.90 24.38
C LYS A 99 -17.27 -20.95 23.75
N ILE A 100 -17.14 -21.19 22.44
CA ILE A 100 -17.97 -22.16 21.71
C ILE A 100 -17.44 -23.59 21.93
N GLY A 101 -16.20 -23.73 22.42
CA GLY A 101 -15.51 -25.01 22.57
C GLY A 101 -14.94 -25.52 21.24
N LYS A 102 -14.00 -26.47 21.31
CA LYS A 102 -13.51 -27.16 20.10
C LYS A 102 -14.71 -27.87 19.46
N ILE A 103 -15.16 -27.38 18.31
CA ILE A 103 -15.94 -28.20 17.38
C ILE A 103 -14.97 -29.26 16.87
N LEU A 104 -14.90 -30.38 17.60
CA LEU A 104 -14.29 -31.64 17.18
C LEU A 104 -15.26 -32.38 16.27
#